data_AF-A0A445E042-F1
#
_entry.id   AF-A0A445E042-F1
#
_cell.length_a   1.000
_cell.length_b   1.000
_cell.length_c   1.000
_cell.angle_alpha   90.00
_cell.angle_beta   90.00
_cell.angle_gamma   90.00
#
_symmetry.space_group_name_H-M   'P 1'
#
loop_
_entity.id
_entity.type
_entity.pdbx_description
1 polymer ?
#
loop_
_entity_poly.entity_id
_entity_poly.type
_entity_poly.pdbx_seq_one_letter_code
_entity_poly.pdbx_strand_id
1 'polypeptide(L)'
;MHASAVVDGKVYAMADRGGIALDPRCGALESVGTELDLGWRGRACVVDDILYCYDYLGKIKGFDVKSGVWKELKGLPRFLCGATMADLGGKLVVVWECGGGNGKDMDIWCAEIQVSKKNGELWGEVDWFEKVLSVPKGEWRLWWLGRDSDGWG
;
A
#
# COMPACT_ATOMS: atom_id res chain seq x y z
N MET A 1 -8.40 -3.72 11.92
CA MET A 1 -7.29 -3.59 10.95
C MET A 1 -6.35 -2.52 11.47
N HIS A 2 -5.09 -2.90 11.70
CA HIS A 2 -4.06 -1.97 12.19
C HIS A 2 -3.11 -1.64 11.05
N ALA A 3 -2.68 -0.39 10.98
CA ALA A 3 -1.68 0.03 10.00
C ALA A 3 -0.77 1.07 10.63
N SER A 4 0.43 1.19 10.08
CA SER A 4 1.33 2.27 10.44
C SER A 4 2.06 2.79 9.21
N ALA A 5 2.43 4.06 9.25
CA ALA A 5 3.26 4.68 8.22
C ALA A 5 4.10 5.79 8.86
N VAL A 6 5.22 6.13 8.23
CA VAL A 6 6.06 7.25 8.62
C VAL A 6 5.74 8.44 7.72
N VAL A 7 5.33 9.55 8.33
CA VAL A 7 5.02 10.79 7.63
C VAL A 7 5.72 11.92 8.37
N ASP A 8 6.49 12.74 7.65
CA ASP A 8 7.15 13.93 8.22
C ASP A 8 7.95 13.63 9.51
N GLY A 9 8.64 12.49 9.52
CA GLY A 9 9.45 12.04 10.67
C GLY A 9 8.65 11.53 11.88
N LYS A 10 7.32 11.48 11.82
CA LYS A 10 6.45 10.90 12.84
C LYS A 10 5.95 9.53 12.41
N VAL A 11 5.80 8.62 13.38
CA VAL A 11 5.18 7.30 13.17
C VAL A 11 3.70 7.42 13.47
N TYR A 12 2.87 7.21 12.45
CA TYR A 12 1.43 7.13 12.60
C TYR A 12 1.06 5.68 12.85
N ALA A 13 0.27 5.40 13.89
CA ALA A 13 -0.29 4.10 14.15
C ALA A 13 -1.82 4.22 14.22
N MET A 14 -2.50 3.48 13.36
CA MET A 14 -3.95 3.51 13.17
C MET A 14 -4.57 2.19 13.65
N ALA A 15 -5.70 2.30 14.35
CA ALA A 15 -6.56 1.18 14.69
C ALA A 15 -7.91 1.29 13.96
N ASP A 16 -8.86 0.41 14.26
CA ASP A 16 -10.19 0.44 13.62
C ASP A 16 -10.97 1.74 13.88
N ARG A 17 -10.68 2.40 15.01
CA ARG A 17 -11.18 3.73 15.36
C ARG A 17 -10.10 4.48 16.10
N GLY A 18 -9.65 5.60 15.55
CA GLY A 18 -8.61 6.42 16.13
C GLY A 18 -7.21 6.01 15.70
N GLY A 19 -6.32 6.99 15.81
CA GLY A 19 -4.91 6.82 15.57
C GLY A 19 -4.09 7.79 16.39
N ILE A 20 -2.81 7.47 16.50
CA ILE A 20 -1.82 8.27 17.20
C ILE A 20 -0.67 8.59 16.25
N ALA A 21 -0.11 9.78 16.39
CA ALA A 21 1.16 10.16 15.78
C ALA A 21 2.22 10.26 16.88
N LEU A 22 3.28 9.46 16.76
CA LEU A 22 4.41 9.44 17.67
C LEU A 22 5.60 10.17 17.02
N ASP A 23 6.16 11.17 17.68
CA ASP A 23 7.52 11.64 17.36
C ASP A 23 8.53 10.78 18.14
N PRO A 24 9.26 9.86 17.48
CA PRO A 24 10.16 8.96 18.18
C PRO A 24 11.39 9.66 18.78
N ARG A 25 11.68 10.91 18.39
CA ARG A 25 12.86 11.65 18.85
C ARG A 25 12.67 12.26 20.23
N CYS A 26 11.44 12.64 20.57
CA CYS A 26 11.10 13.25 21.86
C CYS A 26 10.03 12.46 22.65
N GLY A 27 9.48 11.40 22.07
CA GLY A 27 8.43 10.57 22.69
C GLY A 27 7.05 11.25 22.75
N ALA A 28 6.86 12.36 22.03
CA ALA A 28 5.59 13.07 21.99
C ALA A 28 4.52 12.25 21.25
N LEU A 29 3.31 12.24 21.80
CA LEU A 29 2.16 11.55 21.25
C LEU A 29 1.05 12.56 20.94
N GLU A 30 0.51 12.48 19.73
CA GLU A 30 -0.57 13.35 19.26
C GLU A 30 -1.74 12.51 18.75
N SER A 31 -2.96 12.99 18.94
CA SER A 31 -4.13 12.38 18.30
C SER A 31 -4.11 12.69 16.80
N VAL A 32 -4.43 11.68 15.99
CA VAL A 32 -4.63 11.88 14.56
C VAL A 32 -5.89 12.71 14.31
N GLY A 33 -5.83 13.64 13.34
CA GLY A 33 -6.98 14.45 12.95
C GLY A 33 -8.09 13.62 12.30
N THR A 34 -9.34 14.05 12.49
CA THR A 34 -10.55 13.34 12.05
C THR A 34 -10.54 12.99 10.56
N GLU A 35 -10.06 13.87 9.70
CA GLU A 35 -10.01 13.62 8.25
C GLU A 35 -9.10 12.44 7.88
N LEU A 36 -7.92 12.36 8.50
CA LEU A 36 -6.99 11.24 8.29
C LEU A 36 -7.58 9.94 8.85
N ASP A 37 -8.18 9.98 10.04
CA ASP A 37 -8.82 8.82 10.69
C ASP A 37 -9.98 8.22 9.87
N LEU A 38 -10.85 9.08 9.33
CA LEU A 38 -12.00 8.62 8.54
C LEU A 38 -11.63 8.11 7.15
N GLY A 39 -10.52 8.58 6.58
CA GLY A 39 -10.11 8.21 5.22
C GLY A 39 -9.11 7.06 5.13
N TRP A 40 -8.26 6.85 6.14
CA TRP A 40 -7.21 5.83 6.09
C TRP A 40 -7.82 4.43 6.19
N ARG A 41 -7.58 3.60 5.17
CA ARG A 41 -8.00 2.19 5.16
C ARG A 41 -6.83 1.24 4.93
N GLY A 42 -6.60 0.40 5.92
CA GLY A 42 -5.65 -0.69 5.84
C GLY A 42 -4.21 -0.28 5.60
N ARG A 43 -3.48 -1.16 4.92
CA ARG A 43 -2.06 -0.95 4.61
C ARG A 43 -1.90 0.32 3.79
N ALA A 44 -0.96 1.14 4.22
CA ALA A 44 -0.65 2.40 3.57
C ALA A 44 0.85 2.52 3.33
N CYS A 45 1.21 3.39 2.41
CA CYS A 45 2.58 3.74 2.08
C CYS A 45 2.68 5.24 1.89
N VAL A 46 3.85 5.83 2.14
CA VAL A 46 4.09 7.25 1.91
C VAL A 46 5.10 7.38 0.78
N VAL A 47 4.76 8.18 -0.23
CA VAL A 47 5.65 8.53 -1.34
C VAL A 47 5.55 10.03 -1.52
N ASP A 48 6.69 10.73 -1.55
CA ASP A 48 6.76 12.20 -1.69
C ASP A 48 5.82 12.98 -0.76
N ASP A 49 5.84 12.65 0.54
CA ASP A 49 4.98 13.23 1.59
C ASP A 49 3.46 12.98 1.44
N ILE A 50 3.04 12.14 0.49
CA ILE A 50 1.65 11.76 0.30
C ILE A 50 1.43 10.35 0.82
N LEU A 51 0.48 10.20 1.74
CA LEU A 51 0.08 8.90 2.26
C LEU A 51 -0.95 8.24 1.35
N TYR A 52 -0.57 7.13 0.74
CA TYR A 52 -1.42 6.32 -0.13
C TYR A 52 -2.02 5.12 0.60
N CYS A 53 -3.30 4.88 0.40
CA CYS A 53 -3.97 3.64 0.78
C CYS A 53 -5.06 3.28 -0.24
N TYR A 54 -5.52 2.03 -0.19
CA TYR A 54 -6.66 1.61 -0.99
C TYR A 54 -7.99 2.04 -0.34
N ASP A 55 -9.05 2.19 -1.13
CA ASP A 55 -10.41 2.40 -0.62
C ASP A 55 -11.29 1.14 -0.79
N TYR A 56 -12.48 1.15 -0.20
CA TYR A 56 -13.43 0.03 -0.25
C TYR A 56 -14.02 -0.22 -1.66
N LEU A 57 -13.72 0.64 -2.64
CA LEU A 57 -14.17 0.53 -4.04
C LEU A 57 -13.05 0.02 -4.96
N GLY A 58 -11.89 -0.34 -4.41
CA GLY A 58 -10.73 -0.82 -5.17
C GLY A 58 -9.96 0.29 -5.88
N LYS A 59 -10.09 1.53 -5.40
CA LYS A 59 -9.30 2.68 -5.88
C LYS A 59 -8.18 3.00 -4.90
N ILE A 60 -7.15 3.70 -5.38
CA ILE A 60 -6.10 4.24 -4.53
C ILE A 60 -6.41 5.71 -4.25
N LYS A 61 -6.23 6.13 -3.00
CA LYS A 61 -6.30 7.54 -2.57
C LYS A 61 -5.00 7.95 -1.91
N GLY A 62 -4.63 9.21 -2.10
CA GLY A 62 -3.53 9.87 -1.40
C GLY A 62 -4.05 10.93 -0.44
N PHE A 63 -3.49 11.00 0.76
CA PHE A 63 -3.68 12.07 1.72
C PHE A 63 -2.46 12.98 1.73
N ASP A 64 -2.67 14.23 1.33
CA ASP A 64 -1.64 15.27 1.44
C ASP A 64 -1.69 15.82 2.86
N VAL A 65 -0.71 15.44 3.68
CA VAL A 65 -0.66 15.75 5.11
C VAL A 65 -0.55 17.25 5.36
N LYS A 66 0.07 18.00 4.44
CA LYS A 66 0.20 19.46 4.53
C LYS A 66 -1.14 20.15 4.29
N SER A 67 -1.95 19.62 3.36
CA SER A 67 -3.27 20.18 3.05
C SER A 67 -4.42 19.60 3.87
N GLY A 68 -4.23 18.42 4.48
CA GLY A 68 -5.25 17.71 5.24
C GLY A 68 -6.37 17.10 4.39
N VAL A 69 -6.14 16.84 3.10
CA VAL A 69 -7.20 16.43 2.15
C VAL A 69 -6.86 15.11 1.46
N TRP A 70 -7.86 14.22 1.41
CA TRP A 70 -7.84 13.00 0.61
C TRP A 70 -8.20 13.25 -0.85
N LYS A 71 -7.44 12.64 -1.77
CA LYS A 71 -7.67 12.72 -3.21
C LYS A 71 -7.52 11.36 -3.86
N GLU A 72 -8.38 11.04 -4.82
CA GLU A 72 -8.22 9.86 -5.66
C GLU A 72 -6.95 9.97 -6.51
N LEU A 73 -6.19 8.88 -6.58
CA LEU A 73 -5.08 8.74 -7.52
C LEU A 73 -5.64 8.33 -8.88
N LYS A 74 -5.73 9.28 -9.80
CA LYS A 74 -6.30 9.07 -11.15
C LYS A 74 -5.31 8.34 -12.07
N GLY A 75 -5.82 7.82 -13.19
CA GLY A 75 -4.98 7.21 -14.24
C GLY A 75 -4.69 5.72 -14.03
N LEU A 76 -5.29 5.09 -13.02
CA LEU A 76 -5.04 3.69 -12.66
C LEU A 76 -6.27 2.80 -12.90
N PRO A 77 -6.05 1.50 -13.20
CA PRO A 77 -7.13 0.52 -13.16
C PRO A 77 -7.64 0.31 -11.72
N ARG A 78 -8.80 -0.35 -11.58
CA ARG A 78 -9.29 -0.76 -10.25
C ARG A 78 -8.60 -2.04 -9.79
N PHE A 79 -8.14 -2.06 -8.55
CA PHE A 79 -7.53 -3.21 -7.91
C PHE A 79 -8.58 -3.92 -7.08
N LEU A 80 -8.88 -5.19 -7.39
CA LEU A 80 -10.11 -5.81 -6.91
C LEU A 80 -10.07 -6.24 -5.44
N CYS A 81 -8.93 -6.47 -4.79
CA CYS A 81 -8.90 -6.76 -3.35
C CYS A 81 -7.50 -6.60 -2.73
N GLY A 82 -7.45 -6.15 -1.46
CA GLY A 82 -6.37 -6.51 -0.53
C GLY A 82 -4.94 -6.17 -0.94
N ALA A 83 -4.69 -5.00 -1.52
CA ALA A 83 -3.34 -4.60 -1.89
C ALA A 83 -2.42 -4.35 -0.67
N THR A 84 -1.13 -4.58 -0.86
CA THR A 84 -0.05 -3.98 -0.05
C THR A 84 0.72 -3.01 -0.93
N MET A 85 1.30 -1.99 -0.31
CA MET A 85 1.96 -0.90 -1.03
C MET A 85 3.31 -0.61 -0.39
N ALA A 86 4.27 -0.18 -1.20
CA ALA A 86 5.60 0.20 -0.74
C ALA A 86 6.16 1.36 -1.60
N ASP A 87 7.05 2.13 -1.00
CA ASP A 87 7.86 3.12 -1.70
C ASP A 87 9.12 2.42 -2.16
N LEU A 88 9.33 2.41 -3.47
CA LEU A 88 10.54 1.90 -4.09
C LEU A 88 11.14 2.98 -4.97
N GLY A 89 12.11 3.72 -4.43
CA GLY A 89 12.83 4.74 -5.18
C GLY A 89 11.96 5.94 -5.59
N GLY A 90 11.01 6.35 -4.73
CA GLY A 90 10.09 7.45 -5.02
C GLY A 90 8.91 7.05 -5.89
N LYS A 91 8.70 5.75 -6.09
CA LYS A 91 7.56 5.20 -6.84
C LYS A 91 6.67 4.38 -5.94
N LEU A 92 5.37 4.43 -6.25
CA LEU A 92 4.38 3.64 -5.55
C LEU A 92 4.34 2.23 -6.17
N VAL A 93 4.83 1.25 -5.44
CA VAL A 93 4.70 -0.16 -5.81
C VAL A 93 3.49 -0.74 -5.12
N VAL A 94 2.63 -1.41 -5.89
CA VAL A 94 1.40 -2.04 -5.40
C VAL A 94 1.47 -3.52 -5.70
N VAL A 95 1.24 -4.36 -4.69
CA VAL A 95 1.18 -5.82 -4.82
C VAL A 95 -0.17 -6.29 -4.33
N TRP A 96 -0.87 -7.10 -5.11
CA TRP A 96 -2.19 -7.61 -4.74
C TRP A 96 -2.42 -9.03 -5.24
N GLU A 97 -3.38 -9.69 -4.59
CA GLU A 97 -3.82 -11.03 -4.96
C GLU A 97 -4.98 -10.94 -5.95
N CYS A 98 -4.96 -11.81 -6.96
CA CYS A 98 -6.06 -12.00 -7.90
C CYS A 98 -6.39 -13.50 -7.96
N GLY A 99 -7.69 -13.84 -7.95
CA GLY A 99 -8.11 -15.23 -8.16
C GLY A 99 -7.64 -15.71 -9.53
N GLY A 100 -6.81 -16.76 -9.56
CA GLY A 100 -6.28 -17.30 -10.82
C GLY A 100 -7.41 -17.76 -11.75
N GLY A 101 -7.17 -17.69 -13.06
CA GLY A 101 -8.19 -17.98 -14.09
C GLY A 101 -8.77 -19.40 -14.03
N ASN A 102 -8.15 -20.32 -13.30
CA ASN A 102 -8.58 -21.71 -13.13
C ASN A 102 -9.28 -21.98 -11.77
N GLY A 103 -9.42 -20.97 -10.90
CA GLY A 103 -10.06 -21.08 -9.58
C GLY A 103 -9.29 -21.89 -8.52
N LYS A 104 -8.17 -22.51 -8.90
CA LYS A 104 -7.32 -23.36 -8.04
C LYS A 104 -6.04 -22.66 -7.60
N ASP A 105 -5.64 -21.61 -8.30
CA ASP A 105 -4.42 -20.86 -8.00
C ASP A 105 -4.76 -19.43 -7.56
N MET A 106 -3.84 -18.84 -6.80
CA MET A 106 -3.82 -17.43 -6.44
C MET A 106 -2.66 -16.75 -7.16
N ASP A 107 -2.97 -15.80 -8.03
CA ASP A 107 -1.97 -15.02 -8.72
C ASP A 107 -1.61 -13.78 -7.90
N ILE A 108 -0.32 -13.55 -7.71
CA ILE A 108 0.21 -12.31 -7.14
C ILE A 108 0.62 -11.42 -8.29
N TRP A 109 0.06 -10.23 -8.34
CA TRP A 109 0.37 -9.19 -9.31
C TRP A 109 1.11 -8.05 -8.65
N CYS A 110 1.96 -7.39 -9.43
CA CYS A 110 2.70 -6.22 -9.01
C CYS A 110 2.59 -5.12 -10.06
N ALA A 111 2.51 -3.87 -9.59
CA ALA A 111 2.56 -2.68 -10.43
C ALA A 111 3.53 -1.67 -9.82
N GLU A 112 4.40 -1.11 -10.64
CA GLU A 112 5.19 0.07 -10.31
C GLU A 112 4.52 1.30 -10.92
N ILE A 113 4.23 2.29 -10.07
CA ILE A 113 3.43 3.45 -10.44
C ILE A 113 4.21 4.71 -10.12
N GLN A 114 4.45 5.50 -11.16
CA GLN A 114 4.93 6.86 -11.00
C GLN A 114 3.77 7.75 -10.55
N VAL A 115 3.92 8.39 -9.39
CA VAL A 115 2.92 9.31 -8.84
C VAL A 115 3.33 10.76 -9.11
N SER A 116 2.35 11.60 -9.40
CA SER A 116 2.58 13.04 -9.60
C SER A 116 1.39 13.87 -9.14
N LYS A 117 1.67 15.13 -8.80
CA LYS A 117 0.67 16.14 -8.44
C LYS A 117 0.55 17.18 -9.55
N LYS A 118 -0.63 17.29 -10.19
CA LYS A 118 -0.90 18.23 -11.29
C LYS A 118 -2.17 19.01 -11.00
N ASN A 119 -2.09 20.34 -10.97
CA ASN A 119 -3.23 21.24 -10.68
C ASN A 119 -4.01 20.87 -9.40
N GLY A 120 -3.29 20.42 -8.37
CA GLY A 120 -3.88 20.01 -7.10
C GLY A 120 -4.54 18.62 -7.14
N GLU A 121 -4.49 17.88 -8.25
CA GLU A 121 -4.94 16.50 -8.36
C GLU A 121 -3.77 15.52 -8.29
N LEU A 122 -4.05 14.27 -7.92
CA LEU A 122 -3.08 13.18 -7.91
C LEU A 122 -3.27 12.31 -9.15
N TRP A 123 -2.17 12.02 -9.83
CA TRP A 123 -2.12 11.21 -11.04
C TRP A 123 -1.10 10.10 -10.88
N GLY A 124 -1.45 8.90 -11.33
CA GLY A 124 -0.59 7.74 -11.43
C GLY A 124 -0.41 7.35 -12.89
N GLU A 125 0.81 6.97 -13.23
CA GLU A 125 1.20 6.37 -14.51
C GLU A 125 1.86 5.02 -14.21
N VAL A 126 1.41 3.96 -14.88
CA VAL A 126 1.93 2.60 -14.64
C VAL A 126 3.17 2.40 -15.51
N ASP A 127 4.32 2.32 -14.88
CA ASP A 127 5.60 2.08 -15.58
C ASP A 127 5.76 0.59 -15.91
N TRP A 128 5.36 -0.28 -14.98
CA TRP A 128 5.43 -1.72 -15.13
C TRP A 128 4.28 -2.41 -14.39
N PHE A 129 3.78 -3.50 -14.96
CA PHE A 129 2.71 -4.31 -14.40
C PHE A 129 2.82 -5.75 -14.88
N GLU A 130 2.91 -6.70 -13.95
CA GLU A 130 3.02 -8.12 -14.30
C GLU A 130 2.53 -9.04 -13.19
N LYS A 131 2.18 -10.26 -13.57
CA LYS A 131 1.99 -11.37 -12.64
C LYS A 131 3.36 -11.87 -12.19
N VAL A 132 3.68 -11.70 -10.91
CA VAL A 132 4.99 -12.06 -10.34
C VAL A 132 5.04 -13.50 -9.81
N LEU A 133 3.90 -14.06 -9.40
CA LEU A 133 3.82 -15.41 -8.86
C LEU A 133 2.43 -16.01 -9.07
N SER A 134 2.36 -17.34 -9.24
CA SER A 134 1.13 -18.12 -9.12
C SER A 134 1.32 -19.13 -7.99
N VAL A 135 0.43 -19.12 -6.99
CA VAL A 135 0.51 -20.00 -5.81
C VAL A 135 -0.67 -20.97 -5.82
N PRO A 136 -0.43 -22.30 -5.76
CA PRO A 136 -1.51 -23.28 -5.63
C PRO A 136 -2.30 -23.07 -4.33
N LYS A 137 -3.62 -23.02 -4.42
CA LYS A 137 -4.49 -22.80 -3.26
C LYS A 137 -4.49 -24.04 -2.38
N GLY A 138 -3.90 -23.93 -1.18
CA GLY A 138 -3.88 -25.00 -0.17
C GLY A 138 -2.51 -25.60 0.14
N GLU A 139 -1.45 -25.23 -0.60
CA GLU A 139 -0.08 -25.76 -0.39
C GLU A 139 0.88 -24.76 0.26
N TRP A 140 0.44 -24.02 1.28
CA TRP A 140 1.26 -23.00 1.95
C TRP A 140 2.47 -23.56 2.72
N ARG A 141 2.59 -24.89 2.87
CA ARG A 141 3.56 -25.55 3.75
C ARG A 141 4.82 -26.10 3.08
N LEU A 142 4.89 -26.19 1.75
CA LEU A 142 5.96 -26.96 1.08
C LEU A 142 6.96 -26.11 0.27
N TRP A 143 6.65 -24.86 -0.04
CA TRP A 143 7.50 -24.04 -0.92
C TRP A 143 8.78 -23.52 -0.27
N TRP A 144 8.80 -23.32 1.06
CA TRP A 144 10.01 -22.87 1.77
C TRP A 144 11.06 -23.96 1.97
N LEU A 145 10.66 -25.24 1.94
CA LEU A 145 11.58 -26.37 2.14
C LEU A 145 12.33 -26.77 0.86
N GLY A 146 11.94 -26.26 -0.30
CA GLY A 146 12.50 -26.65 -1.60
C GLY A 146 13.53 -25.69 -2.21
N ARG A 147 13.80 -24.53 -1.58
CA ARG A 147 14.76 -23.54 -2.10
C ARG A 147 16.14 -23.55 -1.44
N ASP A 148 16.28 -24.25 -0.32
CA ASP A 148 17.57 -24.37 0.39
C ASP A 148 18.45 -25.51 -0.15
N SER A 149 18.03 -26.24 -1.19
CA SER A 149 18.86 -27.29 -1.81
C SER A 149 19.79 -26.81 -2.91
N ASP A 150 19.63 -25.59 -3.40
CA ASP A 150 20.40 -25.09 -4.55
C ASP A 150 21.39 -24.02 -4.09
N GLY A 151 22.28 -24.44 -3.18
CA GLY A 151 23.41 -23.66 -2.71
C GLY A 151 24.70 -24.48 -2.75
N TRP A 152 25.61 -24.03 -3.61
CA TRP A 152 27.07 -24.29 -3.62
C TRP A 152 27.54 -25.68 -4.10
N GLY A 153 27.87 -25.74 -5.40
CA GLY A 153 28.89 -26.61 -5.97
C GLY A 153 29.95 -25.77 -6.66
#